data_AF-A0A7S4PTP3-F1
#
_entry.id   AF-A0A7S4PTP3-F1
#
_cell.length_a   1.000
_cell.length_b   1.000
_cell.length_c   1.000
_cell.angle_alpha   90.00
_cell.angle_beta   90.00
_cell.angle_gamma   90.00
#
_symmetry.space_group_name_H-M   'P 1'
#
loop_
_entity.id
_entity.type
_entity.pdbx_description
1 polymer ?
#
loop_
_entity_poly.entity_id
_entity_poly.type
_entity_poly.pdbx_seq_one_letter_code
_entity_poly.pdbx_strand_id
1 'polypeptide(L)'
;AGQFCWGPRAWVAGHEAQAAPHCAGHRGERSRPGMALGFRGLVGRWVAAHPGLLRRLRGRRRAAAAGPPRAGSGEAGCTAVMRLFPSWREHAGIAILGVGILNGALVVTGFFITWLATLKRYELDCKAAHLRSELQRTDRQLEALFGPLRAITHATEVGWASFVSEHRGFGSGAAAALETVIRTQPRSCEGARYRQLVQRTLQPLNKRAMETVLSHTHLIDGEFPQCLYSLYSHVIEMDSLLERWAHRDFAVMFPPTPYPREVNRWAGEEFERLRQKQSRLLTELKGSVEQGHSR
;
A
#
# COMPACT_ATOMS: atom_id res chain seq x y z
N ALA A 1 38.83 -1.56 25.15
CA ALA A 1 39.43 -2.48 24.16
C ALA A 1 38.31 -3.30 23.55
N GLY A 2 37.98 -3.05 22.28
CA GLY A 2 36.90 -3.72 21.56
C GLY A 2 37.09 -3.45 20.07
N GLN A 3 37.99 -4.21 19.45
CA GLN A 3 38.28 -4.15 18.02
C GLN A 3 37.16 -4.90 17.28
N PHE A 4 36.37 -4.19 16.47
CA PHE A 4 35.54 -4.81 15.45
C PHE A 4 36.20 -4.59 14.09
N CYS A 5 36.85 -5.65 13.60
CA CYS A 5 37.35 -5.76 12.25
C CYS A 5 36.17 -5.94 11.28
N TRP A 6 35.96 -4.98 10.39
CA TRP A 6 35.22 -5.21 9.15
C TRP A 6 36.24 -5.42 8.03
N GLY A 7 36.35 -6.67 7.56
CA GLY A 7 37.12 -7.01 6.37
C GLY A 7 36.44 -6.52 5.09
N PRO A 8 37.19 -6.31 4.00
CA PRO A 8 36.67 -5.70 2.79
C PRO A 8 35.88 -6.72 1.96
N ARG A 9 34.57 -6.49 1.80
CA ARG A 9 33.83 -7.09 0.67
C ARG A 9 34.06 -6.22 -0.56
N ALA A 10 34.89 -6.72 -1.46
CA ALA A 10 35.09 -6.20 -2.79
C ALA A 10 33.74 -6.14 -3.52
N TRP A 11 33.24 -4.93 -3.76
CA TRP A 11 32.25 -4.68 -4.80
C TRP A 11 33.00 -4.46 -6.10
N VAL A 12 33.00 -5.49 -6.95
CA VAL A 12 33.46 -5.40 -8.33
C VAL A 12 32.47 -4.53 -9.09
N ALA A 13 32.93 -3.35 -9.50
CA ALA A 13 32.21 -2.44 -10.38
C ALA A 13 32.16 -3.04 -11.80
N GLY A 14 30.98 -3.54 -12.20
CA GLY A 14 30.64 -3.78 -13.60
C GLY A 14 30.10 -2.51 -14.22
N HIS A 15 30.95 -1.80 -14.95
CA HIS A 15 30.57 -0.72 -15.85
C HIS A 15 29.92 -1.33 -17.10
N GLU A 16 28.63 -1.08 -17.31
CA GLU A 16 28.03 -1.19 -18.65
C GLU A 16 27.24 0.09 -18.93
N ALA A 17 27.81 0.89 -19.82
CA ALA A 17 27.24 2.14 -20.28
C ALA A 17 26.08 1.84 -21.26
N GLN A 18 24.87 2.29 -20.93
CA GLN A 18 23.79 2.44 -21.90
C GLN A 18 23.42 3.90 -22.03
N ALA A 19 23.59 4.40 -23.26
CA ALA A 19 23.25 5.72 -23.71
C ALA A 19 21.73 5.96 -23.61
N ALA A 20 21.34 7.10 -23.03
CA ALA A 20 19.97 7.59 -23.04
C ALA A 20 19.73 8.49 -24.26
N PRO A 21 18.58 8.38 -24.97
CA PRO A 21 18.18 9.34 -25.97
C PRO A 21 17.39 10.51 -25.37
N HIS A 22 17.58 11.66 -25.99
CA HIS A 22 16.81 12.91 -25.92
C HIS A 22 15.33 12.76 -25.53
N CYS A 23 14.89 13.52 -24.52
CA CYS A 23 13.49 13.84 -24.30
C CYS A 23 13.24 15.32 -24.64
N ALA A 24 12.52 15.53 -25.73
CA ALA A 24 11.87 16.78 -26.09
C ALA A 24 10.71 17.08 -25.13
N GLY A 25 10.54 18.36 -24.79
CA GLY A 25 9.48 18.81 -23.92
C GLY A 25 8.10 18.74 -24.55
N HIS A 26 7.07 18.62 -23.71
CA HIS A 26 5.76 19.17 -24.03
C HIS A 26 5.03 19.66 -22.78
N ARG A 27 4.55 20.88 -22.94
CA ARG A 27 3.71 21.73 -22.10
C ARG A 27 2.27 21.18 -22.10
N GLY A 28 1.57 21.23 -20.96
CA GLY A 28 0.13 20.93 -20.95
C GLY A 28 -0.47 20.64 -19.58
N GLU A 29 -0.59 21.68 -18.73
CA GLU A 29 -1.52 21.68 -17.60
C GLU A 29 -2.96 21.47 -18.08
N ARG A 30 -3.62 20.43 -17.56
CA ARG A 30 -5.09 20.34 -17.50
C ARG A 30 -5.52 19.91 -16.11
N SER A 31 -6.25 20.82 -15.48
CA SER A 31 -6.98 20.67 -14.22
C SER A 31 -7.89 19.44 -14.27
N ARG A 32 -7.82 18.59 -13.24
CA ARG A 32 -8.76 17.49 -13.00
C ARG A 32 -9.84 17.96 -12.01
N PRO A 33 -11.15 17.82 -12.33
CA PRO A 33 -12.20 17.94 -11.34
C PRO A 33 -12.29 16.65 -10.50
N GLY A 34 -12.58 16.82 -9.21
CA GLY A 34 -12.73 15.73 -8.25
C GLY A 34 -13.91 14.81 -8.61
N MET A 35 -13.65 13.50 -8.61
CA MET A 35 -14.70 12.47 -8.63
C MET A 35 -14.92 11.97 -7.20
N ALA A 36 -15.92 12.54 -6.54
CA ALA A 36 -16.65 11.85 -5.48
C ALA A 36 -17.75 11.00 -6.15
N LEU A 37 -17.47 9.72 -6.39
CA LEU A 37 -18.45 8.76 -6.92
C LEU A 37 -18.94 7.87 -5.78
N GLY A 38 -20.04 8.31 -5.17
CA GLY A 38 -20.79 7.55 -4.19
C GLY A 38 -21.45 6.31 -4.80
N PHE A 39 -21.56 5.27 -4.00
CA PHE A 39 -22.07 3.93 -4.30
C PHE A 39 -23.51 3.87 -4.87
N ARG A 40 -24.24 5.00 -4.90
CA ARG A 40 -25.57 5.14 -5.52
C ARG A 40 -25.56 5.21 -7.06
N GLY A 41 -24.40 5.41 -7.71
CA GLY A 41 -24.31 5.56 -9.17
C GLY A 41 -24.29 4.26 -10.00
N LEU A 42 -24.01 3.11 -9.38
CA LEU A 42 -23.81 1.84 -10.11
C LEU A 42 -25.11 1.15 -10.51
N VAL A 43 -26.20 1.33 -9.77
CA VAL A 43 -27.52 0.76 -10.11
C VAL A 43 -28.17 1.56 -11.26
N GLY A 44 -27.93 2.88 -11.34
CA GLY A 44 -28.46 3.73 -12.41
C GLY A 44 -27.81 3.52 -13.79
N ARG A 45 -26.50 3.23 -13.83
CA ARG A 45 -25.78 2.99 -15.11
C ARG A 45 -26.07 1.65 -15.75
N TRP A 46 -26.41 0.63 -14.96
CA TRP A 46 -26.77 -0.69 -15.52
C TRP A 46 -28.11 -0.64 -16.27
N VAL A 47 -29.07 0.16 -15.79
CA VAL A 47 -30.37 0.38 -16.47
C VAL A 47 -30.23 1.19 -17.76
N ALA A 48 -29.26 2.11 -17.84
CA ALA A 48 -29.01 2.93 -19.02
C ALA A 48 -28.27 2.19 -20.16
N ALA A 49 -27.50 1.14 -19.85
CA ALA A 49 -26.72 0.40 -20.83
C ALA A 49 -27.52 -0.68 -21.61
N HIS A 50 -28.76 -0.98 -21.20
CA HIS A 50 -29.61 -2.01 -21.83
C HIS A 50 -31.03 -1.50 -22.19
N PRO A 51 -31.17 -0.46 -23.03
CA PRO A 51 -32.50 0.04 -23.45
C PRO A 51 -33.33 -0.98 -24.25
N GLY A 52 -32.72 -2.09 -24.71
CA GLY A 52 -33.38 -3.17 -25.44
C GLY A 52 -34.13 -4.20 -24.58
N LEU A 53 -33.78 -4.37 -23.29
CA LEU A 53 -34.34 -5.46 -22.48
C LEU A 53 -35.78 -5.16 -22.01
N LEU A 54 -36.10 -3.89 -21.78
CA LEU A 54 -37.46 -3.45 -21.40
C LEU A 54 -38.42 -3.32 -22.59
N ARG A 55 -37.92 -3.28 -23.84
CA ARG A 55 -38.77 -3.32 -25.04
C ARG A 55 -39.31 -4.72 -25.34
N ARG A 56 -38.65 -5.79 -24.91
CA ARG A 56 -39.14 -7.18 -25.09
C ARG A 56 -40.24 -7.60 -24.11
N LEU A 57 -40.42 -6.89 -22.99
CA LEU A 57 -41.51 -7.18 -22.03
C LEU A 57 -42.78 -6.34 -22.25
N ARG A 58 -42.73 -5.30 -23.09
CA ARG A 58 -43.92 -4.48 -23.46
C ARG A 58 -44.60 -4.89 -24.78
N GLY A 59 -44.01 -5.79 -25.56
CA GLY A 59 -44.51 -6.16 -26.90
C GLY A 59 -45.59 -7.24 -26.96
N ARG A 60 -46.05 -7.81 -25.83
CA ARG A 60 -46.92 -9.00 -25.83
C ARG A 60 -48.32 -8.76 -25.23
N ARG A 61 -48.90 -7.57 -25.46
CA ARG A 61 -50.25 -7.21 -24.96
C ARG A 61 -51.23 -6.63 -25.99
N ARG A 62 -50.98 -6.74 -27.30
CA ARG A 62 -51.96 -6.34 -28.33
C ARG A 62 -51.94 -7.27 -29.53
N ALA A 63 -52.68 -8.37 -29.44
CA ALA A 63 -53.35 -9.03 -30.57
C ALA A 63 -54.19 -10.19 -30.02
N ALA A 64 -55.40 -9.90 -29.57
CA ALA A 64 -56.50 -10.86 -29.44
C ALA A 64 -57.80 -10.10 -29.13
N ALA A 65 -58.22 -9.26 -30.07
CA ALA A 65 -59.61 -8.88 -30.21
C ALA A 65 -60.18 -9.75 -31.34
N ALA A 66 -60.73 -10.91 -30.99
CA ALA A 66 -61.53 -11.72 -31.90
C ALA A 66 -62.44 -12.63 -31.07
N GLY A 67 -63.72 -12.24 -31.02
CA GLY A 67 -64.91 -13.10 -30.98
C GLY A 67 -65.06 -14.12 -29.83
N PRO A 68 -66.16 -14.07 -29.04
CA PRO A 68 -66.54 -15.20 -28.20
C PRO A 68 -67.10 -16.35 -29.05
N PRO A 69 -66.54 -17.57 -29.04
CA PRO A 69 -67.25 -18.73 -29.53
C PRO A 69 -68.22 -19.21 -28.45
N ARG A 70 -69.42 -19.50 -28.93
CA ARG A 70 -70.60 -20.04 -28.25
C ARG A 70 -70.28 -21.07 -27.15
N ALA A 71 -71.05 -20.94 -26.08
CA ALA A 71 -71.34 -21.96 -25.09
C ALA A 71 -71.66 -23.30 -25.76
N GLY A 72 -70.72 -24.24 -25.65
CA GLY A 72 -70.92 -25.66 -25.87
C GLY A 72 -71.05 -26.33 -24.51
N SER A 73 -72.26 -26.79 -24.21
CA SER A 73 -72.63 -27.64 -23.09
C SER A 73 -71.70 -28.86 -22.99
N GLY A 74 -70.85 -28.88 -21.97
CA GLY A 74 -69.94 -29.99 -21.65
C GLY A 74 -69.85 -30.27 -20.15
N GLU A 75 -70.86 -29.87 -19.36
CA GLU A 75 -71.00 -30.24 -17.95
C GLU A 75 -71.56 -31.66 -17.81
N ALA A 76 -70.80 -32.67 -18.22
CA ALA A 76 -71.18 -34.06 -17.94
C ALA A 76 -69.99 -35.02 -17.70
N GLY A 77 -68.75 -34.62 -18.00
CA GLY A 77 -67.60 -35.54 -17.98
C GLY A 77 -66.84 -35.66 -16.65
N CYS A 78 -66.75 -34.58 -15.86
CA CYS A 78 -65.85 -34.58 -14.70
C CYS A 78 -66.44 -35.22 -13.44
N THR A 79 -67.75 -35.47 -13.38
CA THR A 79 -68.40 -36.13 -12.23
C THR A 79 -68.33 -37.65 -12.29
N ALA A 80 -68.02 -38.25 -13.45
CA ALA A 80 -67.90 -39.70 -13.59
C ALA A 80 -66.57 -40.25 -13.03
N VAL A 81 -65.46 -39.54 -13.24
CA VAL A 81 -64.14 -39.98 -12.75
C VAL A 81 -64.05 -39.90 -11.22
N MET A 82 -64.78 -38.98 -10.58
CA MET A 82 -64.84 -38.88 -9.12
C MET A 82 -65.64 -40.01 -8.44
N ARG A 83 -66.42 -40.81 -9.18
CA ARG A 83 -67.20 -41.93 -8.59
C ARG A 83 -66.48 -43.27 -8.62
N LEU A 84 -65.34 -43.40 -9.33
CA LEU A 84 -64.63 -44.68 -9.45
C LEU A 84 -63.67 -44.99 -8.29
N PHE A 85 -63.35 -44.03 -7.42
CA PHE A 85 -62.39 -44.24 -6.33
C PHE A 85 -62.84 -43.58 -5.00
N PRO A 86 -63.79 -44.18 -4.28
CA PRO A 86 -64.29 -43.64 -3.00
C PRO A 86 -63.22 -43.56 -1.89
N SER A 87 -62.15 -44.38 -1.94
CA SER A 87 -61.03 -44.31 -0.97
C SER A 87 -60.14 -43.07 -1.13
N TRP A 88 -60.22 -42.38 -2.28
CA TRP A 88 -59.39 -41.21 -2.55
C TRP A 88 -59.77 -40.01 -1.69
N ARG A 89 -61.02 -39.93 -1.22
CA ARG A 89 -61.50 -38.81 -0.39
C ARG A 89 -60.90 -38.82 1.03
N GLU A 90 -60.50 -39.98 1.53
CA GLU A 90 -59.87 -40.13 2.85
C GLU A 90 -58.34 -39.98 2.79
N HIS A 91 -57.71 -40.28 1.66
CA HIS A 91 -56.25 -40.20 1.51
C HIS A 91 -55.73 -38.95 0.75
N ALA A 92 -56.55 -38.28 -0.06
CA ALA A 92 -56.11 -37.11 -0.85
C ALA A 92 -55.73 -35.90 0.01
N GLY A 93 -56.39 -35.70 1.15
CA GLY A 93 -56.03 -34.62 2.09
C GLY A 93 -54.63 -34.80 2.68
N ILE A 94 -54.26 -36.04 2.99
CA ILE A 94 -52.93 -36.38 3.54
C ILE A 94 -51.84 -36.15 2.47
N ALA A 95 -52.12 -36.53 1.21
CA ALA A 95 -51.17 -36.34 0.11
C ALA A 95 -50.87 -34.86 -0.18
N ILE A 96 -51.89 -34.00 -0.19
CA ILE A 96 -51.70 -32.56 -0.45
C ILE A 96 -50.89 -31.89 0.67
N LEU A 97 -51.17 -32.24 1.94
CA LEU A 97 -50.40 -31.75 3.08
C LEU A 97 -48.94 -32.21 3.01
N GLY A 98 -48.69 -33.47 2.66
CA GLY A 98 -47.34 -34.02 2.53
C GLY A 98 -46.51 -33.26 1.48
N VAL A 99 -47.07 -33.00 0.29
CA VAL A 99 -46.39 -32.24 -0.75
C VAL A 99 -46.12 -30.79 -0.32
N GLY A 100 -47.08 -30.16 0.36
CA GLY A 100 -46.93 -28.81 0.89
C GLY A 100 -45.76 -28.69 1.89
N ILE A 101 -45.68 -29.64 2.83
CA ILE A 101 -44.61 -29.68 3.84
C ILE A 101 -43.25 -29.92 3.18
N LEU A 102 -43.17 -30.84 2.21
CA LEU A 102 -41.92 -31.14 1.50
C LEU A 102 -41.39 -29.91 0.74
N ASN A 103 -42.25 -29.21 0.01
CA ASN A 103 -41.87 -27.98 -0.70
C ASN A 103 -41.46 -26.86 0.28
N GLY A 104 -42.19 -26.70 1.38
CA GLY A 104 -41.83 -25.75 2.43
C GLY A 104 -40.43 -26.03 3.01
N ALA A 105 -40.14 -27.30 3.31
CA ALA A 105 -38.84 -27.73 3.79
C ALA A 105 -37.71 -27.44 2.78
N LEU A 106 -37.95 -27.67 1.49
CA LEU A 106 -36.98 -27.37 0.42
C LEU A 106 -36.66 -25.87 0.32
N VAL A 107 -37.66 -25.00 0.44
CA VAL A 107 -37.45 -23.55 0.40
C VAL A 107 -36.65 -23.08 1.63
N VAL A 108 -37.00 -23.57 2.82
CA VAL A 108 -36.32 -23.19 4.06
C VAL A 108 -34.87 -23.67 4.06
N THR A 109 -34.61 -24.90 3.62
CA THR A 109 -33.25 -25.44 3.51
C THR A 109 -32.41 -24.68 2.48
N GLY A 110 -32.96 -24.36 1.31
CA GLY A 110 -32.28 -23.54 0.31
C GLY A 110 -31.94 -22.13 0.80
N PHE A 111 -32.86 -21.50 1.53
CA PHE A 111 -32.61 -20.20 2.17
C PHE A 111 -31.48 -20.30 3.20
N PHE A 112 -31.50 -21.34 4.04
CA PHE A 112 -30.49 -21.54 5.08
C PHE A 112 -29.09 -21.78 4.49
N ILE A 113 -28.97 -22.61 3.44
CA ILE A 113 -27.71 -22.84 2.71
C ILE A 113 -27.19 -21.52 2.13
N THR A 114 -28.06 -20.72 1.51
CA THR A 114 -27.71 -19.42 0.93
C THR A 114 -27.23 -18.45 2.02
N TRP A 115 -27.94 -18.38 3.15
CA TRP A 115 -27.57 -17.52 4.27
C TRP A 115 -26.20 -17.91 4.84
N LEU A 116 -25.93 -19.19 5.07
CA LEU A 116 -24.61 -19.67 5.52
C LEU A 116 -23.50 -19.35 4.53
N ALA A 117 -23.75 -19.51 3.23
CA ALA A 117 -22.79 -19.16 2.18
C ALA A 117 -22.46 -17.65 2.21
N THR A 118 -23.46 -16.79 2.37
CA THR A 118 -23.25 -15.34 2.48
C THR A 118 -22.47 -14.95 3.72
N LEU A 119 -22.75 -15.58 4.88
CA LEU A 119 -22.05 -15.31 6.13
C LEU A 119 -20.57 -15.71 6.04
N LYS A 120 -20.27 -16.85 5.42
CA LYS A 120 -18.88 -17.28 5.18
C LYS A 120 -18.14 -16.38 4.21
N ARG A 121 -18.81 -15.89 3.16
CA ARG A 121 -18.23 -14.93 2.21
C ARG A 121 -17.89 -13.60 2.90
N TYR A 122 -18.79 -13.11 3.74
CA TYR A 122 -18.55 -11.89 4.53
C TYR A 122 -17.31 -12.01 5.43
N GLU A 123 -17.15 -13.15 6.11
CA GLU A 123 -15.97 -13.41 6.95
C GLU A 123 -14.66 -13.36 6.14
N LEU A 124 -14.65 -13.96 4.94
CA LEU A 124 -13.50 -13.95 4.03
C LEU A 124 -13.22 -12.55 3.49
N ASP A 125 -14.25 -11.80 3.10
CA ASP A 125 -14.12 -10.44 2.59
C ASP A 125 -13.58 -9.49 3.67
N CYS A 126 -14.03 -9.63 4.93
CA CYS A 126 -13.49 -8.88 6.06
C CYS A 126 -12.00 -9.17 6.30
N LYS A 127 -11.59 -10.45 6.28
CA LYS A 127 -10.19 -10.85 6.42
C LYS A 127 -9.33 -10.29 5.29
N ALA A 128 -9.78 -10.40 4.04
CA ALA A 128 -9.08 -9.86 2.89
C ALA A 128 -8.97 -8.32 2.95
N ALA A 129 -10.02 -7.63 3.40
CA ALA A 129 -10.00 -6.18 3.57
C ALA A 129 -8.99 -5.74 4.64
N HIS A 130 -8.93 -6.44 5.77
CA HIS A 130 -7.96 -6.19 6.83
C HIS A 130 -6.52 -6.37 6.34
N LEU A 131 -6.21 -7.50 5.70
CA LEU A 131 -4.87 -7.77 5.14
C LEU A 131 -4.45 -6.72 4.11
N ARG A 132 -5.37 -6.28 3.24
CA ARG A 132 -5.10 -5.19 2.28
C ARG A 132 -4.80 -3.87 2.98
N SER A 133 -5.51 -3.54 4.06
CA SER A 133 -5.25 -2.32 4.83
C SER A 133 -3.87 -2.36 5.49
N GLU A 134 -3.47 -3.50 6.07
CA GLU A 134 -2.15 -3.67 6.66
C GLU A 134 -1.03 -3.61 5.62
N LEU A 135 -1.26 -4.23 4.46
CA LEU A 135 -0.33 -4.19 3.33
C LEU A 135 -0.14 -2.76 2.85
N GLN A 136 -1.25 -2.02 2.63
CA GLN A 136 -1.19 -0.63 2.20
C GLN A 136 -0.46 0.27 3.21
N ARG A 137 -0.64 0.04 4.52
CA ARG A 137 0.14 0.77 5.54
C ARG A 137 1.63 0.43 5.44
N THR A 138 1.97 -0.85 5.32
CA THR A 138 3.36 -1.33 5.20
C THR A 138 4.04 -0.75 3.96
N ASP A 139 3.32 -0.69 2.83
CA ASP A 139 3.80 -0.09 1.59
C ASP A 139 4.11 1.40 1.76
N ARG A 140 3.21 2.16 2.42
CA ARG A 140 3.46 3.57 2.73
C ARG A 140 4.68 3.76 3.63
N GLN A 141 4.88 2.90 4.63
CA GLN A 141 6.06 2.95 5.50
C GLN A 141 7.35 2.75 4.67
N LEU A 142 7.37 1.77 3.78
CA LEU A 142 8.51 1.49 2.90
C LEU A 142 8.77 2.61 1.89
N GLU A 143 7.73 3.11 1.23
CA GLU A 143 7.86 4.08 0.12
C GLU A 143 8.07 5.51 0.59
N ALA A 144 7.32 5.95 1.61
CA ALA A 144 7.30 7.35 2.02
C ALA A 144 8.33 7.68 3.10
N LEU A 145 8.65 6.73 3.99
CA LEU A 145 9.54 6.96 5.13
C LEU A 145 10.87 6.21 4.97
N PHE A 146 10.86 4.88 5.07
CA PHE A 146 12.10 4.11 5.24
C PHE A 146 12.95 4.01 3.98
N GLY A 147 12.35 3.96 2.80
CA GLY A 147 13.07 3.98 1.52
C GLY A 147 13.87 5.27 1.32
N PRO A 148 13.22 6.45 1.33
CA PRO A 148 13.91 7.72 1.22
C PRO A 148 14.92 7.96 2.34
N LEU A 149 14.56 7.64 3.60
CA LEU A 149 15.44 7.83 4.74
C LEU A 149 16.73 7.01 4.59
N ARG A 150 16.62 5.71 4.29
CA ARG A 150 17.78 4.82 4.06
C ARG A 150 18.66 5.32 2.91
N ALA A 151 18.05 5.78 1.81
CA ALA A 151 18.80 6.30 0.67
C ALA A 151 19.61 7.55 1.04
N ILE A 152 18.98 8.49 1.76
CA ILE A 152 19.62 9.76 2.17
C ILE A 152 20.73 9.51 3.20
N THR A 153 20.48 8.67 4.21
CA THR A 153 21.46 8.39 5.26
C THR A 153 22.67 7.65 4.70
N HIS A 154 22.44 6.71 3.77
CA HIS A 154 23.52 6.02 3.09
C HIS A 154 24.31 6.95 2.15
N ALA A 155 23.63 7.83 1.40
CA ALA A 155 24.31 8.81 0.54
C ALA A 155 25.18 9.78 1.35
N THR A 156 24.73 10.19 2.54
CA THR A 156 25.49 11.04 3.46
C THR A 156 26.75 10.33 3.95
N GLU A 157 26.63 9.06 4.34
CA GLU A 157 27.75 8.23 4.78
C GLU A 157 28.79 8.02 3.66
N VAL A 158 28.34 7.64 2.46
CA VAL A 158 29.20 7.43 1.29
C VAL A 158 29.86 8.74 0.85
N GLY A 159 29.12 9.86 0.87
CA GLY A 159 29.65 11.18 0.53
C GLY A 159 30.77 11.61 1.48
N TRP A 160 30.59 11.40 2.79
CA TRP A 160 31.65 11.64 3.77
C TRP A 160 32.84 10.70 3.59
N ALA A 161 32.61 9.40 3.42
CA ALA A 161 33.66 8.42 3.22
C ALA A 161 34.49 8.71 1.95
N SER A 162 33.83 9.09 0.86
CA SER A 162 34.50 9.49 -0.39
C SER A 162 35.39 10.71 -0.18
N PHE A 163 34.89 11.74 0.51
CA PHE A 163 35.68 12.93 0.85
C PHE A 163 36.92 12.60 1.70
N VAL A 164 36.76 11.74 2.71
CA VAL A 164 37.88 11.29 3.55
C VAL A 164 38.91 10.53 2.71
N SER A 165 38.45 9.63 1.82
CA SER A 165 39.33 8.83 0.97
C SER A 165 40.15 9.67 -0.01
N GLU A 166 39.57 10.75 -0.56
CA GLU A 166 40.26 11.68 -1.47
C GLU A 166 41.41 12.42 -0.77
N HIS A 167 41.26 12.76 0.51
CA HIS A 167 42.22 13.62 1.23
C HIS A 167 43.25 12.86 2.07
N ARG A 168 42.92 11.65 2.56
CA ARG A 168 43.80 10.88 3.48
C ARG A 168 43.92 9.40 3.13
N GLY A 169 43.33 8.95 2.03
CA GLY A 169 43.32 7.53 1.63
C GLY A 169 42.44 6.66 2.53
N PHE A 170 42.67 5.35 2.48
CA PHE A 170 41.90 4.36 3.25
C PHE A 170 42.64 3.99 4.54
N GLY A 171 41.93 3.93 5.67
CA GLY A 171 42.50 3.44 6.92
C GLY A 171 41.69 3.82 8.16
N SER A 172 41.82 2.99 9.20
CA SER A 172 41.30 3.32 10.54
C SER A 172 42.02 4.56 11.07
N GLY A 173 41.31 5.67 11.22
CA GLY A 173 41.85 6.94 11.70
C GLY A 173 42.02 8.02 10.63
N ALA A 174 41.85 7.71 9.34
CA ALA A 174 41.93 8.70 8.27
C ALA A 174 40.95 9.86 8.47
N ALA A 175 39.71 9.56 8.89
CA ALA A 175 38.71 10.56 9.22
C ALA A 175 39.14 11.46 10.40
N ALA A 176 39.60 10.87 11.51
CA ALA A 176 40.03 11.63 12.68
C ALA A 176 41.26 12.52 12.40
N ALA A 177 42.21 12.02 11.59
CA ALA A 177 43.36 12.80 11.16
C ALA A 177 42.95 13.99 10.28
N LEU A 178 42.02 13.78 9.34
CA LEU A 178 41.47 14.85 8.50
C LEU A 178 40.72 15.89 9.34
N GLU A 179 39.87 15.46 10.27
CA GLU A 179 39.16 16.35 11.18
C GLU A 179 40.14 17.20 12.02
N THR A 180 41.23 16.61 12.50
CA THR A 180 42.27 17.32 13.25
C THR A 180 42.92 18.43 12.41
N VAL A 181 43.23 18.14 11.14
CA VAL A 181 43.79 19.13 10.21
C VAL A 181 42.80 20.24 9.93
N ILE A 182 41.53 19.91 9.68
CA ILE A 182 40.47 20.91 9.44
C ILE A 182 40.26 21.80 10.68
N ARG A 183 40.30 21.24 11.89
CA ARG A 183 40.17 21.99 13.15
C ARG A 183 41.35 22.93 13.41
N THR A 184 42.57 22.46 13.16
CA THR A 184 43.80 23.23 13.43
C THR A 184 44.04 24.29 12.36
N GLN A 185 43.66 24.03 11.11
CA GLN A 185 43.88 24.91 9.97
C GLN A 185 42.59 25.13 9.18
N PRO A 186 41.57 25.81 9.75
CA PRO A 186 40.27 25.98 9.10
C PRO A 186 40.33 26.74 7.77
N ARG A 187 41.37 27.54 7.55
CA ARG A 187 41.60 28.29 6.30
C ARG A 187 42.40 27.50 5.24
N SER A 188 42.78 26.24 5.51
CA SER A 188 43.47 25.40 4.54
C SER A 188 42.58 25.05 3.34
N CYS A 189 43.19 24.47 2.30
CA CYS A 189 42.47 23.95 1.14
C CYS A 189 41.46 22.86 1.57
N GLU A 190 41.84 21.96 2.49
CA GLU A 190 40.92 20.93 2.99
C GLU A 190 39.76 21.54 3.78
N GLY A 191 40.02 22.57 4.60
CA GLY A 191 38.98 23.30 5.33
C GLY A 191 37.98 23.98 4.39
N ALA A 192 38.47 24.58 3.30
CA ALA A 192 37.61 25.19 2.27
C ALA A 192 36.75 24.15 1.54
N ARG A 193 37.35 23.03 1.12
CA ARG A 193 36.63 21.93 0.47
C ARG A 193 35.60 21.28 1.39
N TYR A 194 35.94 21.10 2.66
CA TYR A 194 35.01 20.59 3.67
C TYR A 194 33.79 21.50 3.83
N ARG A 195 34.00 22.81 3.99
CA ARG A 195 32.87 23.76 4.06
C ARG A 195 31.98 23.69 2.82
N GLN A 196 32.59 23.60 1.64
CA GLN A 196 31.84 23.45 0.39
C GLN A 196 31.03 22.15 0.37
N LEU A 197 31.62 21.01 0.74
CA LEU A 197 30.93 19.73 0.82
C LEU A 197 29.73 19.78 1.78
N VAL A 198 29.94 20.36 2.96
CA VAL A 198 28.88 20.51 3.96
C VAL A 198 27.75 21.38 3.44
N GLN A 199 28.07 22.57 2.91
CA GLN A 199 27.08 23.54 2.43
C GLN A 199 26.29 23.04 1.23
N ARG A 200 26.96 22.33 0.30
CA ARG A 200 26.36 21.94 -0.98
C ARG A 200 25.73 20.56 -0.97
N THR A 201 26.19 19.66 -0.09
CA THR A 201 25.81 18.25 -0.15
C THR A 201 25.30 17.74 1.19
N LEU A 202 26.14 17.72 2.23
CA LEU A 202 25.80 17.00 3.47
C LEU A 202 24.63 17.65 4.21
N GLN A 203 24.65 18.97 4.43
CA GLN A 203 23.58 19.63 5.17
C GLN A 203 22.23 19.60 4.44
N PRO A 204 22.15 19.83 3.11
CA PRO A 204 20.91 19.62 2.36
C PRO A 204 20.34 18.20 2.48
N LEU A 205 21.20 17.17 2.45
CA LEU A 205 20.77 15.78 2.68
C LEU A 205 20.25 15.58 4.11
N ASN A 206 20.98 16.09 5.11
CA ASN A 206 20.57 16.01 6.52
C ASN A 206 19.20 16.65 6.77
N LYS A 207 18.96 17.85 6.20
CA LYS A 207 17.66 18.52 6.27
C LYS A 207 16.56 17.69 5.66
N ARG A 208 16.80 17.12 4.47
CA ARG A 208 15.82 16.25 3.81
C ARG A 208 15.52 14.99 4.63
N ALA A 209 16.53 14.41 5.30
CA ALA A 209 16.31 13.28 6.22
C ALA A 209 15.42 13.70 7.40
N MET A 210 15.73 14.84 8.05
CA MET A 210 14.93 15.39 9.15
C MET A 210 13.47 15.66 8.71
N GLU A 211 13.28 16.34 7.58
CA GLU A 211 11.96 16.63 7.02
C GLU A 211 11.17 15.36 6.67
N THR A 212 11.83 14.35 6.12
CA THR A 212 11.21 13.05 5.80
C THR A 212 10.65 12.39 7.06
N VAL A 213 11.43 12.38 8.15
CA VAL A 213 11.01 11.82 9.43
C VAL A 213 9.87 12.62 10.05
N LEU A 214 9.97 13.96 10.06
CA LEU A 214 8.95 14.84 10.63
C LEU A 214 7.61 14.72 9.89
N SER A 215 7.64 14.73 8.55
CA SER A 215 6.42 14.62 7.73
C SER A 215 5.73 13.26 7.83
N HIS A 216 6.48 12.20 8.17
CA HIS A 216 5.98 10.82 8.23
C HIS A 216 6.10 10.19 9.60
N THR A 217 6.12 10.98 10.69
CA THR A 217 6.26 10.44 12.06
C THR A 217 5.13 9.47 12.42
N HIS A 218 3.92 9.66 11.89
CA HIS A 218 2.76 8.77 12.06
C HIS A 218 2.92 7.37 11.43
N LEU A 219 3.93 7.19 10.58
CA LEU A 219 4.29 5.91 9.98
C LEU A 219 5.31 5.13 10.83
N ILE A 220 5.86 5.71 11.89
CA ILE A 220 6.74 5.00 12.82
C ILE A 220 5.86 4.18 13.77
N ASP A 221 6.14 2.88 13.88
CA ASP A 221 5.46 2.01 14.84
C ASP A 221 6.25 2.01 16.16
N GLY A 222 5.59 2.23 17.30
CA GLY A 222 6.20 2.17 18.63
C GLY A 222 6.71 3.51 19.17
N GLU A 223 7.71 3.45 20.04
CA GLU A 223 8.37 4.63 20.63
C GLU A 223 9.28 5.32 19.60
N PHE A 224 9.37 6.65 19.68
CA PHE A 224 10.22 7.44 18.80
C PHE A 224 11.71 7.18 19.08
N PRO A 225 12.51 6.66 18.11
CA PRO A 225 13.88 6.23 18.36
C PRO A 225 14.83 7.37 18.79
N GLN A 226 15.70 7.11 19.77
CA GLN A 226 16.65 8.09 20.28
C GLN A 226 17.61 8.64 19.21
N CYS A 227 18.00 7.82 18.24
CA CYS A 227 18.90 8.24 17.16
C CYS A 227 18.31 9.36 16.28
N LEU A 228 16.97 9.47 16.21
CA LEU A 228 16.29 10.54 15.48
C LEU A 228 16.35 11.88 16.23
N TYR A 229 16.32 11.88 17.57
CA TYR A 229 16.58 13.10 18.33
C TYR A 229 18.02 13.60 18.12
N SER A 230 19.00 12.69 18.10
CA SER A 230 20.39 13.04 17.77
C SER A 230 20.53 13.61 16.35
N LEU A 231 19.76 13.09 15.39
CA LEU A 231 19.72 13.62 14.03
C LEU A 231 19.22 15.07 14.02
N TYR A 232 18.14 15.35 14.75
CA TYR A 232 17.57 16.70 14.83
C TYR A 232 18.53 17.68 15.50
N SER A 233 19.15 17.29 16.61
CA SER A 233 20.18 18.11 17.28
C SER A 233 21.33 18.42 16.32
N HIS A 234 21.82 17.41 15.61
CA HIS A 234 22.88 17.58 14.62
C HIS A 234 22.48 18.55 13.50
N VAL A 235 21.28 18.43 12.92
CA VAL A 235 20.83 19.32 11.84
C VAL A 235 20.72 20.77 12.31
N ILE A 236 20.17 21.00 13.50
CA ILE A 236 20.03 22.35 14.10
C ILE A 236 21.41 22.97 14.37
N GLU A 237 22.31 22.20 14.97
CA GLU A 237 23.68 22.66 15.25
C GLU A 237 24.46 22.96 13.97
N MET A 238 24.26 22.16 12.92
CA MET A 238 24.85 22.40 11.60
C MET A 238 24.32 23.69 10.96
N ASP A 239 23.05 24.02 11.12
CA ASP A 239 22.50 25.29 10.63
C ASP A 239 23.12 26.50 11.34
N SER A 240 23.26 26.42 12.66
CA SER A 240 23.97 27.44 13.44
C SER A 240 25.44 27.57 13.02
N LEU A 241 26.11 26.44 12.75
CA LEU A 241 27.48 26.41 12.25
C LEU A 241 27.62 27.09 10.87
N LEU A 242 26.68 26.83 9.94
CA LEU A 242 26.67 27.45 8.62
C LEU A 242 26.48 28.97 8.69
N GLU A 243 25.66 29.45 9.61
CA GLU A 243 25.45 30.89 9.84
C GLU A 243 26.74 31.59 10.30
N ARG A 244 27.51 30.95 11.20
CA ARG A 244 28.83 31.45 11.61
C ARG A 244 29.80 31.50 10.45
N TRP A 245 29.82 30.46 9.62
CA TRP A 245 30.67 30.42 8.43
C TRP A 245 30.31 31.50 7.41
N ALA A 246 29.03 31.90 7.30
CA ALA A 246 28.61 33.01 6.46
C ALA A 246 29.26 34.34 6.89
N HIS A 247 29.50 34.50 8.20
CA HIS A 247 30.23 35.63 8.80
C HIS A 247 31.76 35.45 8.79
N ARG A 248 32.28 34.45 8.09
CA ARG A 248 33.71 34.07 8.06
C ARG A 248 34.30 33.73 9.43
N ASP A 249 33.46 33.39 10.41
CA ASP A 249 33.90 32.81 11.68
C ASP A 249 34.09 31.30 11.50
N PHE A 250 35.35 30.88 11.46
CA PHE A 250 35.75 29.48 11.33
C PHE A 250 36.38 28.93 12.62
N ALA A 251 36.14 29.56 13.77
CA ALA A 251 36.65 29.08 15.06
C ALA A 251 36.11 27.70 15.43
N VAL A 252 34.90 27.37 14.95
CA VAL A 252 34.30 26.05 15.05
C VAL A 252 34.09 25.50 13.65
N MET A 253 34.62 24.30 13.40
CA MET A 253 34.52 23.61 12.12
C MET A 253 33.56 22.41 12.13
N PHE A 254 33.12 21.95 13.31
CA PHE A 254 32.26 20.78 13.44
C PHE A 254 31.19 21.05 14.49
N PRO A 255 29.97 20.53 14.31
CA PRO A 255 28.95 20.61 15.34
C PRO A 255 29.39 19.80 16.57
N PRO A 256 29.01 20.23 17.79
CA PRO A 256 29.23 19.45 19.01
C PRO A 256 28.66 18.04 18.93
N THR A 257 27.45 17.88 18.38
CA THR A 257 26.77 16.60 18.21
C THR A 257 27.21 15.95 16.90
N PRO A 258 27.83 14.76 16.92
CA PRO A 258 28.21 14.05 15.70
C PRO A 258 26.99 13.55 14.94
N TYR A 259 27.14 13.32 13.63
CA TYR A 259 26.07 12.71 12.84
C TYR A 259 25.79 11.28 13.33
N PRO A 260 24.52 10.93 13.65
CA PRO A 260 24.19 9.64 14.25
C PRO A 260 24.22 8.51 13.22
N ARG A 261 25.27 7.69 13.25
CA ARG A 261 25.43 6.52 12.35
C ARG A 261 24.35 5.47 12.57
N GLU A 262 23.76 5.46 13.76
CA GLU A 262 22.70 4.56 14.17
C GLU A 262 21.43 4.75 13.34
N VAL A 263 21.20 5.94 12.76
CA VAL A 263 20.01 6.19 11.92
C VAL A 263 20.04 5.33 10.66
N ASN A 264 21.20 5.18 10.01
CA ASN A 264 21.31 4.35 8.81
C ASN A 264 21.05 2.88 9.13
N ARG A 265 21.64 2.39 10.24
CA ARG A 265 21.43 1.01 10.72
C ARG A 265 19.95 0.76 11.05
N TRP A 266 19.35 1.64 11.86
CA TRP A 266 17.96 1.54 12.26
C TRP A 266 17.01 1.57 11.05
N ALA A 267 17.19 2.51 10.12
CA ALA A 267 16.37 2.61 8.92
C ALA A 267 16.52 1.36 8.03
N GLY A 268 17.73 0.78 7.97
CA GLY A 268 17.99 -0.49 7.29
C GLY A 268 17.27 -1.67 7.93
N GLU A 269 17.38 -1.83 9.24
CA GLU A 269 16.72 -2.90 10.01
C GLU A 269 15.19 -2.83 9.88
N GLU A 270 14.61 -1.65 10.03
CA GLU A 270 13.17 -1.44 9.88
C GLU A 270 12.69 -1.67 8.44
N PHE A 271 13.48 -1.27 7.44
CA PHE A 271 13.15 -1.54 6.04
C PHE A 271 13.08 -3.05 5.76
N GLU A 272 14.08 -3.82 6.22
CA GLU A 272 14.09 -5.27 6.02
C GLU A 272 12.95 -5.95 6.82
N ARG A 273 12.67 -5.51 8.04
CA ARG A 273 11.54 -5.98 8.85
C ARG A 273 10.20 -5.77 8.13
N LEU A 274 9.99 -4.59 7.55
CA LEU A 274 8.77 -4.24 6.82
C LEU A 274 8.66 -5.00 5.49
N ARG A 275 9.77 -5.25 4.79
CA ARG A 275 9.78 -6.10 3.59
C ARG A 275 9.37 -7.54 3.89
N GLN A 276 9.86 -8.10 4.98
CA GLN A 276 9.43 -9.43 5.45
C GLN A 276 7.93 -9.42 5.77
N LYS A 277 7.45 -8.41 6.49
CA LYS A 277 6.01 -8.25 6.78
C LYS A 277 5.18 -8.16 5.49
N GLN A 278 5.61 -7.37 4.51
CA GLN A 278 4.96 -7.24 3.20
C GLN A 278 4.84 -8.60 2.49
N SER A 279 5.93 -9.38 2.42
CA SER A 279 5.91 -10.70 1.78
C SER A 279 4.97 -11.70 2.47
N ARG A 280 4.89 -11.63 3.80
CA ARG A 280 3.98 -12.48 4.59
C ARG A 280 2.53 -12.11 4.30
N LEU A 281 2.19 -10.83 4.35
CA LEU A 281 0.83 -10.34 4.08
C LEU A 281 0.37 -10.68 2.66
N LEU A 282 1.27 -10.58 1.67
CA LEU A 282 0.98 -10.98 0.29
C LEU A 282 0.68 -12.48 0.17
N THR A 283 1.43 -13.32 0.90
CA THR A 283 1.23 -14.78 0.90
C THR A 283 -0.11 -15.15 1.56
N GLU A 284 -0.43 -14.54 2.71
CA GLU A 284 -1.70 -14.73 3.41
C GLU A 284 -2.90 -14.23 2.58
N LEU A 285 -2.74 -13.10 1.89
CA LEU A 285 -3.77 -12.56 1.00
C LEU A 285 -4.02 -13.49 -0.20
N LYS A 286 -2.96 -14.00 -0.83
CA LYS A 286 -3.09 -14.95 -1.95
C LYS A 286 -3.80 -16.24 -1.51
N GLY A 287 -3.40 -16.81 -0.37
CA GLY A 287 -4.06 -17.99 0.18
C GLY A 287 -5.54 -17.77 0.50
N SER A 288 -5.90 -16.58 1.01
CA SER A 288 -7.30 -16.21 1.27
C SER A 288 -8.15 -16.11 -0.01
N VAL A 289 -7.55 -15.65 -1.12
CA VAL A 289 -8.23 -15.53 -2.42
C VAL A 289 -8.42 -16.90 -3.08
N GLU A 290 -7.42 -17.78 -3.01
CA GLU A 290 -7.51 -19.14 -3.56
C GLU A 290 -8.57 -19.98 -2.83
N GLN A 291 -8.62 -19.89 -1.49
CA GLN A 291 -9.67 -20.55 -0.68
C GLN A 291 -11.09 -20.07 -1.03
N GLY A 292 -11.22 -18.83 -1.50
CA GLY A 292 -12.49 -18.28 -1.98
C GLY A 292 -12.94 -18.78 -3.35
N HIS A 293 -12.01 -19.27 -4.20
CA HIS A 293 -12.31 -19.77 -5.55
C HIS A 293 -12.57 -21.28 -5.62
N SER A 294 -12.04 -22.06 -4.68
CA SER A 294 -12.21 -23.53 -4.67
C SER A 294 -13.55 -24.01 -4.07
N ARG A 295 -14.55 -23.14 -3.89
CA ARG A 295 -15.87 -23.46 -3.34
C ARG A 295 -16.98 -22.94 -4.24
#